data_AF-A0A1B1PTC8-F1
#
_entry.id   AF-A0A1B1PTC8-F1
#
_cell.length_a   1.000
_cell.length_b   1.000
_cell.length_c   1.000
_cell.angle_alpha   90.00
_cell.angle_beta   90.00
_cell.angle_gamma   90.00
#
_symmetry.space_group_name_H-M   'P 1'
#
loop_
_entity.id
_entity.type
_entity.pdbx_description
1 polymer ?
#
loop_
_entity_poly.entity_id
_entity_poly.type
_entity_poly.pdbx_seq_one_letter_code
_entity_poly.pdbx_strand_id
1 'polypeptide(L)'
;MTVAHKGFFDLSALGWVSFGKAEAEAVQTLIGALSDSEARDELGLGSIRDGFSDLLFPGTSTVQTRLRYFLFLPQIFRELDLKRGDRKTRLREGEAALITRLQSLPEADTWLLIGSEAGEKLKRMPSAVYWGGLGLWGVRSPAFARAGIGEVLDRMAEGEACWEECPSIAASDSRGFALTCEEADWISDRCSSIRHGGTLLGYLMARAGKLKEHRDLGSLAEIDLPPSMQQVLNHALAFAETMHGAALLYNLMLAEHFSHDAQEVHANELRKWRQREQFGLPTSARDLIAPLLKQGPLVGFNPKQPTLRFIDDWIGVMGEPEGPAARALITRREIETKGSRARLRFVPQDYRWNGSSGAGQIQYRWGVVRRYLDDMAAAA
;
A
#
# COMPACT_ATOMS: atom_id res chain seq x y z
N MET A 1 -8.62 46.06 29.21
CA MET A 1 -8.87 44.65 29.56
C MET A 1 -9.55 44.00 28.38
N THR A 2 -8.74 43.40 27.50
CA THR A 2 -9.22 42.86 26.22
C THR A 2 -8.44 41.58 25.98
N VAL A 3 -9.13 40.44 26.09
CA VAL A 3 -8.59 39.11 25.83
C VAL A 3 -8.63 38.90 24.32
N ALA A 4 -7.47 38.63 23.71
CA ALA A 4 -7.34 38.28 22.31
C ALA A 4 -7.21 36.75 22.19
N HIS A 5 -8.24 36.11 21.63
CA HIS A 5 -8.15 34.77 21.04
C HIS A 5 -7.71 34.90 19.57
N LYS A 6 -6.55 34.35 19.20
CA LYS A 6 -6.14 33.99 17.82
C LYS A 6 -5.11 32.85 17.93
N GLY A 7 -5.14 31.77 17.16
CA GLY A 7 -6.04 31.39 16.08
C GLY A 7 -6.01 29.87 15.88
N PHE A 8 -7.18 29.30 15.62
CA PHE A 8 -7.34 27.98 15.03
C PHE A 8 -6.98 28.09 13.54
N PHE A 9 -6.09 27.23 13.05
CA PHE A 9 -5.87 27.09 11.60
C PHE A 9 -7.13 26.47 10.98
N ASP A 10 -7.79 27.26 10.15
CA ASP A 10 -8.95 26.87 9.36
C ASP A 10 -8.51 25.93 8.22
N LEU A 11 -8.89 24.65 8.31
CA LEU A 11 -8.62 23.61 7.33
C LEU A 11 -9.52 23.70 6.07
N SER A 12 -10.38 24.73 5.96
CA SER A 12 -11.28 24.92 4.83
C SER A 12 -10.66 25.60 3.60
N ALA A 13 -9.39 26.00 3.65
CA ALA A 13 -8.71 26.72 2.57
C ALA A 13 -7.86 25.85 1.62
N LEU A 14 -8.01 24.52 1.63
CA LEU A 14 -7.47 23.65 0.58
C LEU A 14 -8.52 23.46 -0.52
N GLY A 15 -8.75 24.54 -1.26
CA GLY A 15 -9.43 24.51 -2.55
C GLY A 15 -8.61 23.63 -3.49
N TRP A 16 -9.16 22.47 -3.83
CA TRP A 16 -8.57 21.44 -4.68
C TRP A 16 -8.10 22.03 -6.01
N VAL A 17 -6.78 22.17 -6.16
CA VAL A 17 -6.11 22.56 -7.39
C VAL A 17 -6.01 21.34 -8.31
N SER A 18 -6.25 21.59 -9.60
CA SER A 18 -6.08 20.72 -10.77
C SER A 18 -5.11 19.55 -10.59
N PHE A 19 -5.60 18.31 -10.64
CA PHE A 19 -4.76 17.11 -10.57
C PHE A 19 -4.02 16.87 -11.88
N GLY A 20 -2.76 17.27 -11.93
CA GLY A 20 -1.76 16.75 -12.85
C GLY A 20 -1.15 15.44 -12.36
N LYS A 21 -0.25 14.90 -13.20
CA LYS A 21 0.52 13.65 -13.00
C LYS A 21 1.18 13.53 -11.62
N ALA A 22 1.66 14.64 -11.06
CA ALA A 22 2.34 14.69 -9.76
C ALA A 22 1.38 14.59 -8.57
N GLU A 23 0.15 15.12 -8.69
CA GLU A 23 -0.80 15.10 -7.57
C GLU A 23 -1.46 13.73 -7.40
N ALA A 24 -1.71 12.96 -8.46
CA ALA A 24 -2.25 11.61 -8.31
C ALA A 24 -1.26 10.66 -7.60
N GLU A 25 0.03 10.73 -7.94
CA GLU A 25 1.10 10.00 -7.25
C GLU A 25 1.31 10.51 -5.82
N ALA A 26 1.26 11.84 -5.60
CA ALA A 26 1.36 12.43 -4.27
C ALA A 26 0.17 12.04 -3.37
N VAL A 27 -1.05 11.98 -3.91
CA VAL A 27 -2.27 11.58 -3.19
C VAL A 27 -2.26 10.10 -2.83
N GLN A 28 -1.78 9.22 -3.73
CA GLN A 28 -1.58 7.81 -3.41
C GLN A 28 -0.52 7.62 -2.30
N THR A 29 0.58 8.38 -2.37
CA THR A 29 1.67 8.35 -1.38
C THR A 29 1.23 8.89 -0.01
N LEU A 30 0.51 10.02 0.01
CA LEU A 30 0.00 10.65 1.25
C LEU A 30 -1.08 9.83 1.95
N ILE A 31 -1.91 9.10 1.20
CA ILE A 31 -3.02 8.33 1.79
C ILE A 31 -2.58 6.94 2.22
N GLY A 32 -1.64 6.33 1.47
CA GLY A 32 -0.91 5.17 1.95
C GLY A 32 -0.44 5.40 3.38
N ALA A 33 0.14 6.57 3.66
CA ALA A 33 0.66 7.00 4.97
C ALA A 33 -0.37 7.14 6.13
N LEU A 34 -1.68 7.18 5.87
CA LEU A 34 -2.70 7.55 6.86
C LEU A 34 -3.52 6.38 7.43
N SER A 35 -3.52 5.22 6.78
CA SER A 35 -4.48 4.14 7.08
C SER A 35 -3.89 2.89 7.73
N ASP A 36 -2.57 2.82 7.94
CA ASP A 36 -1.91 1.63 8.49
C ASP A 36 -0.78 1.96 9.48
N SER A 37 -0.37 0.96 10.27
CA SER A 37 0.86 1.03 11.05
C SER A 37 2.11 0.92 10.15
N GLU A 38 2.03 0.13 9.07
CA GLU A 38 3.09 -0.01 8.05
C GLU A 38 3.30 1.26 7.22
N ALA A 39 2.27 2.09 7.15
CA ALA A 39 2.20 3.30 6.37
C ALA A 39 3.01 4.46 6.96
N ARG A 40 3.17 4.47 8.28
CA ARG A 40 3.94 5.49 8.98
C ARG A 40 5.42 5.28 8.71
N ASP A 41 5.98 6.16 7.90
CA ASP A 41 7.40 6.16 7.62
C ASP A 41 8.18 6.78 8.79
N GLU A 42 8.36 6.01 9.86
CA GLU A 42 8.94 6.51 11.10
C GLU A 42 10.46 6.77 10.98
N LEU A 43 11.13 5.99 10.13
CA LEU A 43 12.60 6.00 9.94
C LEU A 43 13.01 6.36 8.49
N GLY A 44 12.11 6.90 7.68
CA GLY A 44 12.43 7.38 6.32
C GLY A 44 12.75 6.27 5.30
N LEU A 45 12.15 5.09 5.46
CA LEU A 45 12.29 3.89 4.63
C LEU A 45 11.19 3.74 3.57
N GLY A 46 10.17 4.60 3.58
CA GLY A 46 8.97 4.48 2.75
C GLY A 46 9.27 4.30 1.26
N SER A 47 10.23 5.06 0.71
CA SER A 47 10.60 4.94 -0.71
C SER A 47 11.15 3.56 -1.11
N ILE A 48 11.88 2.88 -0.21
CA ILE A 48 12.42 1.53 -0.50
C ILE A 48 11.30 0.50 -0.34
N ARG A 49 10.50 0.61 0.73
CA ARG A 49 9.29 -0.20 0.96
C ARG A 49 8.37 -0.16 -0.26
N ASP A 50 8.03 1.03 -0.73
CA ASP A 50 7.09 1.21 -1.84
C ASP A 50 7.70 0.72 -3.16
N GLY A 51 8.99 0.97 -3.37
CA GLY A 51 9.71 0.45 -4.52
C GLY A 51 9.67 -1.08 -4.62
N PHE A 52 9.95 -1.80 -3.54
CA PHE A 52 9.80 -3.27 -3.52
C PHE A 52 8.34 -3.71 -3.68
N SER A 53 7.40 -3.00 -3.05
CA SER A 53 5.96 -3.28 -3.20
C SER A 53 5.52 -3.17 -4.67
N ASP A 54 6.02 -2.18 -5.41
CA ASP A 54 5.70 -1.97 -6.83
C ASP A 54 6.48 -2.89 -7.79
N LEU A 55 7.58 -3.49 -7.33
CA LEU A 55 8.27 -4.56 -8.06
C LEU A 55 7.53 -5.90 -7.89
N LEU A 56 7.17 -6.26 -6.66
CA LEU A 56 6.52 -7.52 -6.33
C LEU A 56 5.04 -7.52 -6.71
N PHE A 57 4.32 -6.48 -6.30
CA PHE A 57 2.85 -6.39 -6.32
C PHE A 57 2.33 -5.13 -7.01
N PRO A 58 2.68 -4.91 -8.29
CA PRO A 58 2.32 -3.71 -9.03
C PRO A 58 0.81 -3.45 -9.01
N GLY A 59 0.40 -2.20 -8.76
CA GLY A 59 -0.99 -1.77 -8.92
C GLY A 59 -1.86 -2.08 -7.70
N THR A 60 -1.25 -2.61 -6.64
CA THR A 60 -1.88 -2.81 -5.35
C THR A 60 -1.66 -1.61 -4.42
N SER A 61 -2.56 -1.42 -3.46
CA SER A 61 -2.45 -0.38 -2.42
C SER A 61 -3.04 -0.88 -1.11
N THR A 62 -2.50 -0.45 0.03
CA THR A 62 -2.97 -0.86 1.37
C THR A 62 -4.43 -0.51 1.64
N VAL A 63 -4.95 0.53 1.00
CA VAL A 63 -6.35 0.97 1.13
C VAL A 63 -7.30 0.25 0.17
N GLN A 64 -6.80 -0.62 -0.71
CA GLN A 64 -7.67 -1.48 -1.50
C GLN A 64 -8.22 -2.62 -0.63
N THR A 65 -9.45 -3.01 -0.92
CA THR A 65 -10.22 -3.91 -0.07
C THR A 65 -10.56 -5.24 -0.73
N ARG A 66 -11.19 -5.26 -1.91
CA ARG A 66 -11.71 -6.47 -2.58
C ARG A 66 -11.37 -6.49 -4.06
N LEU A 67 -11.12 -7.66 -4.62
CA LEU A 67 -10.62 -7.78 -6.00
C LEU A 67 -11.68 -7.37 -7.04
N ARG A 68 -12.97 -7.67 -6.78
CA ARG A 68 -14.08 -7.41 -7.73
C ARG A 68 -14.31 -5.92 -8.05
N TYR A 69 -13.73 -4.98 -7.29
CA TYR A 69 -13.73 -3.55 -7.66
C TYR A 69 -13.04 -3.27 -9.01
N PHE A 70 -12.09 -4.10 -9.43
CA PHE A 70 -11.47 -4.01 -10.75
C PHE A 70 -12.46 -4.29 -11.90
N LEU A 71 -13.62 -4.87 -11.61
CA LEU A 71 -14.70 -5.15 -12.57
C LEU A 71 -15.88 -4.18 -12.38
N PHE A 72 -16.24 -3.86 -11.13
CA PHE A 72 -17.30 -2.89 -10.85
C PHE A 72 -17.02 -1.51 -11.44
N LEU A 73 -15.78 -1.03 -11.33
CA LEU A 73 -15.44 0.32 -11.75
C LEU A 73 -15.56 0.50 -13.27
N PRO A 74 -14.96 -0.35 -14.13
CA PRO A 74 -15.19 -0.26 -15.58
C PRO A 74 -16.68 -0.38 -15.96
N GLN A 75 -17.46 -1.22 -15.27
CA GLN A 75 -18.90 -1.34 -15.50
C GLN A 75 -19.61 0.00 -15.22
N ILE A 76 -19.36 0.61 -14.05
CA ILE A 76 -19.94 1.92 -13.68
C ILE A 76 -19.63 2.94 -14.77
N PHE A 77 -18.35 3.09 -15.16
CA PHE A 77 -17.96 4.08 -16.16
C PHE A 77 -18.70 3.88 -17.50
N ARG A 78 -18.89 2.63 -17.94
CA ARG A 78 -19.62 2.31 -19.19
C ARG A 78 -21.11 2.64 -19.13
N GLU A 79 -21.71 2.63 -17.94
CA GLU A 79 -23.13 2.90 -17.72
C GLU A 79 -23.45 4.39 -17.48
N LEU A 80 -22.43 5.25 -17.33
CA LEU A 80 -22.64 6.68 -17.07
C LEU A 80 -23.26 7.39 -18.28
N ASP A 81 -24.33 8.16 -18.03
CA ASP A 81 -24.79 9.17 -18.99
C ASP A 81 -23.90 10.42 -18.90
N LEU A 82 -22.86 10.44 -19.72
CA LEU A 82 -21.87 11.54 -19.79
C LEU A 82 -22.31 12.72 -20.67
N LYS A 83 -23.48 12.64 -21.32
CA LYS A 83 -23.97 13.69 -22.22
C LYS A 83 -24.60 14.87 -21.47
N ARG A 84 -24.95 14.71 -20.20
CA ARG A 84 -25.68 15.70 -19.40
C ARG A 84 -25.16 15.81 -17.96
N GLY A 85 -24.94 17.05 -17.53
CA GLY A 85 -24.53 17.38 -16.16
C GLY A 85 -23.02 17.30 -15.94
N ASP A 86 -22.59 17.52 -14.69
CA ASP A 86 -21.19 17.41 -14.31
C ASP A 86 -20.75 15.94 -14.25
N ARG A 87 -19.75 15.57 -15.07
CA ARG A 87 -19.29 14.19 -15.25
C ARG A 87 -18.76 13.56 -13.96
N LYS A 88 -18.09 14.36 -13.12
CA LYS A 88 -17.56 13.89 -11.83
C LYS A 88 -18.67 13.58 -10.84
N THR A 89 -19.72 14.39 -10.83
CA THR A 89 -20.93 14.17 -10.04
C THR A 89 -21.62 12.88 -10.48
N ARG A 90 -21.77 12.64 -11.80
CA ARG A 90 -22.32 11.38 -12.34
C ARG A 90 -21.52 10.15 -11.91
N LEU A 91 -20.19 10.21 -11.99
CA LEU A 91 -19.34 9.12 -11.50
C LEU A 91 -19.58 8.86 -10.01
N ARG A 92 -19.62 9.92 -9.19
CA ARG A 92 -19.88 9.81 -7.76
C ARG A 92 -21.24 9.19 -7.46
N GLU A 93 -22.29 9.57 -8.20
CA GLU A 93 -23.63 8.97 -8.10
C GLU A 93 -23.61 7.47 -8.45
N GLY A 94 -22.94 7.09 -9.55
CA GLY A 94 -22.82 5.69 -9.95
C GLY A 94 -22.07 4.83 -8.92
N GLU A 95 -20.98 5.35 -8.36
CA GLU A 95 -20.24 4.67 -7.29
C GLU A 95 -21.03 4.58 -5.99
N ALA A 96 -21.83 5.61 -5.65
CA ALA A 96 -22.73 5.55 -4.50
C ALA A 96 -23.85 4.52 -4.70
N ALA A 97 -24.42 4.44 -5.90
CA ALA A 97 -25.42 3.44 -6.24
C ALA A 97 -24.86 2.01 -6.10
N LEU A 98 -23.59 1.76 -6.46
CA LEU A 98 -22.92 0.50 -6.18
C LEU A 98 -22.87 0.19 -4.68
N ILE A 99 -22.48 1.16 -3.85
CA ILE A 99 -22.41 0.98 -2.39
C ILE A 99 -23.78 0.59 -1.84
N THR A 100 -24.83 1.35 -2.19
CA THR A 100 -26.22 1.07 -1.76
C THR A 100 -26.69 -0.31 -2.24
N ARG A 101 -26.40 -0.67 -3.50
CA ARG A 101 -26.72 -1.99 -4.04
C ARG A 101 -26.06 -3.09 -3.21
N LEU A 102 -24.74 -3.00 -2.99
CA LEU A 102 -23.99 -4.02 -2.23
C LEU A 102 -24.47 -4.14 -0.77
N GLN A 103 -24.87 -3.03 -0.13
CA GLN A 103 -25.46 -3.05 1.22
C GLN A 103 -26.83 -3.73 1.28
N SER A 104 -27.59 -3.65 0.19
CA SER A 104 -28.94 -4.25 0.12
C SER A 104 -28.95 -5.76 -0.14
N LEU A 105 -27.80 -6.35 -0.49
CA LEU A 105 -27.69 -7.77 -0.79
C LEU A 105 -27.67 -8.59 0.52
N PRO A 106 -28.69 -9.44 0.78
CA PRO A 106 -28.85 -10.10 2.08
C PRO A 106 -27.76 -11.11 2.43
N GLU A 107 -27.12 -11.71 1.42
CA GLU A 107 -26.07 -12.72 1.59
C GLU A 107 -24.68 -12.21 1.19
N ALA A 108 -24.56 -10.94 0.78
CA ALA A 108 -23.27 -10.40 0.41
C ALA A 108 -22.42 -10.11 1.65
N ASP A 109 -21.20 -10.63 1.64
CA ASP A 109 -20.17 -10.20 2.57
C ASP A 109 -19.81 -8.73 2.30
N THR A 110 -20.37 -7.83 3.12
CA THR A 110 -20.07 -6.39 3.07
C THR A 110 -18.82 -6.03 3.89
N TRP A 111 -18.12 -7.02 4.44
CA TRP A 111 -16.83 -6.80 5.08
C TRP A 111 -15.86 -6.14 4.08
N LEU A 112 -15.29 -5.01 4.49
CA LEU A 112 -14.40 -4.16 3.69
C LEU A 112 -15.04 -3.52 2.44
N LEU A 113 -16.37 -3.39 2.43
CA LEU A 113 -17.06 -2.50 1.51
C LEU A 113 -16.58 -1.06 1.75
N ILE A 114 -15.97 -0.46 0.73
CA ILE A 114 -15.55 0.94 0.78
C ILE A 114 -16.80 1.82 0.83
N GLY A 115 -16.93 2.63 1.89
CA GLY A 115 -18.09 3.50 2.07
C GLY A 115 -19.27 2.87 2.80
N SER A 116 -19.09 1.71 3.45
CA SER A 116 -20.14 1.04 4.23
C SER A 116 -20.84 1.92 5.27
N GLU A 117 -20.12 2.86 5.89
CA GLU A 117 -20.71 3.81 6.86
C GLU A 117 -21.05 5.17 6.25
N ALA A 118 -20.20 5.67 5.35
CA ALA A 118 -20.28 7.05 4.86
C ALA A 118 -21.14 7.22 3.58
N GLY A 119 -21.38 6.15 2.81
CA GLY A 119 -22.16 6.17 1.57
C GLY A 119 -21.74 7.31 0.62
N GLU A 120 -22.71 8.09 0.16
CA GLU A 120 -22.50 9.27 -0.71
C GLU A 120 -21.61 10.37 -0.10
N LYS A 121 -21.52 10.45 1.23
CA LYS A 121 -20.68 11.42 1.95
C LYS A 121 -19.23 10.96 2.05
N LEU A 122 -18.88 9.81 1.46
CA LEU A 122 -17.53 9.27 1.50
C LEU A 122 -16.54 10.24 0.84
N LYS A 123 -15.51 10.63 1.60
CA LYS A 123 -14.51 11.59 1.11
C LYS A 123 -13.73 11.05 -0.09
N ARG A 124 -13.49 9.74 -0.16
CA ARG A 124 -12.75 9.08 -1.24
C ARG A 124 -13.53 7.90 -1.80
N MET A 125 -14.00 8.04 -3.04
CA MET A 125 -14.75 6.99 -3.73
C MET A 125 -13.83 5.85 -4.20
N PRO A 126 -14.36 4.62 -4.40
CA PRO A 126 -13.59 3.47 -4.89
C PRO A 126 -12.74 3.74 -6.13
N SER A 127 -13.22 4.51 -7.10
CA SER A 127 -12.50 4.89 -8.33
C SER A 127 -11.14 5.52 -8.01
N ALA A 128 -11.09 6.44 -7.04
CA ALA A 128 -9.86 7.08 -6.60
C ALA A 128 -8.89 6.13 -5.88
N VAL A 129 -9.39 5.03 -5.30
CA VAL A 129 -8.56 4.01 -4.62
C VAL A 129 -7.92 3.07 -5.65
N TYR A 130 -8.69 2.60 -6.63
CA TYR A 130 -8.25 1.59 -7.60
C TYR A 130 -7.66 2.16 -8.89
N TRP A 131 -7.72 3.49 -9.10
CA TRP A 131 -7.32 4.12 -10.37
C TRP A 131 -5.93 3.74 -10.87
N GLY A 132 -4.93 3.66 -9.98
CA GLY A 132 -3.58 3.28 -10.34
C GLY A 132 -3.50 1.83 -10.84
N GLY A 133 -4.15 0.92 -10.12
CA GLY A 133 -4.26 -0.49 -10.51
C GLY A 133 -4.98 -0.67 -11.83
N LEU A 134 -6.11 0.01 -12.05
CA LEU A 134 -6.89 -0.09 -13.29
C LEU A 134 -6.06 0.25 -14.54
N GLY A 135 -5.12 1.19 -14.42
CA GLY A 135 -4.18 1.49 -15.50
C GLY A 135 -3.07 0.45 -15.64
N LEU A 136 -2.46 0.07 -14.52
CA LEU A 136 -1.28 -0.80 -14.53
C LEU A 136 -1.59 -2.26 -14.86
N TRP A 137 -2.78 -2.73 -14.51
CA TRP A 137 -3.27 -4.08 -14.83
C TRP A 137 -3.85 -4.15 -16.25
N GLY A 138 -3.85 -3.05 -17.01
CA GLY A 138 -4.39 -3.02 -18.36
C GLY A 138 -5.90 -3.23 -18.41
N VAL A 139 -6.62 -2.72 -17.41
CA VAL A 139 -8.09 -2.64 -17.43
C VAL A 139 -8.54 -1.42 -18.23
N ARG A 140 -7.81 -0.30 -18.09
CA ARG A 140 -7.87 0.80 -19.05
C ARG A 140 -7.08 0.44 -20.30
N SER A 141 -7.53 0.94 -21.45
CA SER A 141 -6.82 0.72 -22.72
C SER A 141 -5.43 1.38 -22.69
N PRO A 142 -4.45 0.87 -23.45
CA PRO A 142 -3.05 1.35 -23.40
C PRO A 142 -2.90 2.87 -23.58
N ALA A 143 -3.75 3.49 -24.41
CA ALA A 143 -3.77 4.94 -24.62
C ALA A 143 -4.10 5.74 -23.35
N PHE A 144 -4.89 5.16 -22.44
CA PHE A 144 -5.36 5.80 -21.20
C PHE A 144 -4.79 5.15 -19.94
N ALA A 145 -3.78 4.29 -20.06
CA ALA A 145 -3.17 3.61 -18.91
C ALA A 145 -2.69 4.61 -17.83
N ARG A 146 -2.19 5.78 -18.25
CA ARG A 146 -1.70 6.86 -17.37
C ARG A 146 -2.63 8.06 -17.25
N ALA A 147 -3.79 8.03 -17.90
CA ALA A 147 -4.74 9.14 -17.91
C ALA A 147 -5.37 9.34 -16.53
N GLY A 148 -5.71 10.59 -16.21
CA GLY A 148 -6.48 10.93 -15.00
C GLY A 148 -7.96 10.55 -15.14
N ILE A 149 -8.70 10.45 -14.02
CA ILE A 149 -10.14 10.16 -14.04
C ILE A 149 -10.90 11.18 -14.90
N GLY A 150 -10.61 12.47 -14.71
CA GLY A 150 -11.28 13.55 -15.46
C GLY A 150 -11.07 13.44 -16.96
N GLU A 151 -9.82 13.21 -17.37
CA GLU A 151 -9.47 13.02 -18.78
C GLU A 151 -10.22 11.81 -19.39
N VAL A 152 -10.28 10.68 -18.69
CA VAL A 152 -11.05 9.51 -19.16
C VAL A 152 -12.53 9.83 -19.30
N LEU A 153 -13.13 10.55 -18.34
CA LEU A 153 -14.53 10.96 -18.44
C LEU A 153 -14.78 11.87 -19.64
N ASP A 154 -13.85 12.79 -19.93
CA ASP A 154 -13.97 13.71 -21.06
C ASP A 154 -13.87 12.95 -22.40
N ARG A 155 -12.92 12.02 -22.50
CA ARG A 155 -12.68 11.18 -23.68
C ARG A 155 -13.83 10.20 -23.94
N MET A 156 -14.38 9.60 -22.89
CA MET A 156 -15.58 8.76 -23.01
C MET A 156 -16.80 9.56 -23.48
N ALA A 157 -16.94 10.82 -23.05
CA ALA A 157 -18.02 11.68 -23.52
C ALA A 157 -17.88 12.04 -25.01
N GLU A 158 -16.65 12.05 -25.53
CA GLU A 158 -16.33 12.19 -26.96
C GLU A 158 -16.52 10.88 -27.76
N GLY A 159 -16.82 9.77 -27.08
CA GLY A 159 -17.06 8.46 -27.69
C GLY A 159 -15.81 7.57 -27.81
N GLU A 160 -14.69 7.93 -27.18
CA GLU A 160 -13.47 7.14 -27.21
C GLU A 160 -13.54 5.90 -26.29
N ALA A 161 -13.04 4.77 -26.79
CA ALA A 161 -12.94 3.51 -26.04
C ALA A 161 -11.77 3.57 -25.04
N CYS A 162 -12.06 3.97 -23.80
CA CYS A 162 -11.05 4.15 -22.75
C CYS A 162 -10.77 2.89 -21.91
N TRP A 163 -11.55 1.84 -22.10
CA TRP A 163 -11.49 0.58 -21.34
C TRP A 163 -11.23 -0.58 -22.27
N GLU A 164 -10.49 -1.56 -21.78
CA GLU A 164 -10.38 -2.86 -22.43
C GLU A 164 -11.68 -3.66 -22.23
N GLU A 165 -11.91 -4.66 -23.08
CA GLU A 165 -13.04 -5.57 -22.90
C GLU A 165 -12.89 -6.35 -21.58
N CYS A 166 -13.88 -6.21 -20.71
CA CYS A 166 -13.95 -6.85 -19.40
C CYS A 166 -15.31 -7.56 -19.22
N PRO A 167 -15.36 -8.62 -18.39
CA PRO A 167 -16.61 -9.30 -18.06
C PRO A 167 -17.71 -8.32 -17.63
N SER A 168 -18.92 -8.53 -18.12
CA SER A 168 -20.09 -7.70 -17.76
C SER A 168 -20.77 -8.25 -16.53
N ILE A 169 -21.12 -7.36 -15.59
CA ILE A 169 -21.85 -7.73 -14.38
C ILE A 169 -23.33 -7.43 -14.58
N ALA A 170 -24.17 -8.46 -14.53
CA ALA A 170 -25.61 -8.28 -14.70
C ALA A 170 -26.22 -7.41 -13.59
N ALA A 171 -27.26 -6.63 -13.93
CA ALA A 171 -28.01 -5.85 -12.94
C ALA A 171 -28.66 -6.73 -11.85
N SER A 172 -29.00 -7.98 -12.19
CA SER A 172 -29.55 -8.98 -11.27
C SER A 172 -28.49 -9.74 -10.46
N ASP A 173 -27.19 -9.48 -10.66
CA ASP A 173 -26.12 -10.15 -9.91
C ASP A 173 -26.21 -9.82 -8.41
N SER A 174 -26.32 -10.87 -7.59
CA SER A 174 -26.44 -10.79 -6.14
C SER A 174 -25.22 -11.32 -5.38
N ARG A 175 -24.12 -11.64 -6.08
CA ARG A 175 -22.93 -12.32 -5.50
C ARG A 175 -22.05 -11.42 -4.65
N GLY A 176 -22.35 -10.11 -4.60
CA GLY A 176 -21.52 -9.15 -3.88
C GLY A 176 -20.09 -9.17 -4.41
N PHE A 177 -19.09 -9.46 -3.58
CA PHE A 177 -17.69 -9.53 -3.98
C PHE A 177 -17.21 -10.89 -4.50
N ALA A 178 -18.04 -11.94 -4.47
CA ALA A 178 -17.64 -13.24 -4.99
C ALA A 178 -17.49 -13.20 -6.52
N LEU A 179 -16.34 -13.67 -6.99
CA LEU A 179 -15.98 -13.71 -8.42
C LEU A 179 -16.55 -14.96 -9.09
N THR A 180 -16.79 -14.87 -10.39
CA THR A 180 -16.97 -16.07 -11.24
C THR A 180 -15.61 -16.64 -11.67
N CYS A 181 -15.60 -17.87 -12.18
CA CYS A 181 -14.41 -18.42 -12.84
C CYS A 181 -13.93 -17.52 -13.99
N GLU A 182 -14.84 -17.05 -14.84
CA GLU A 182 -14.52 -16.14 -15.96
C GLU A 182 -13.95 -14.79 -15.49
N GLU A 183 -14.52 -14.22 -14.44
CA GLU A 183 -14.04 -12.97 -13.83
C GLU A 183 -12.63 -13.16 -13.22
N ALA A 184 -12.40 -14.29 -12.53
CA ALA A 184 -11.10 -14.62 -11.95
C ALA A 184 -10.05 -14.87 -13.04
N ASP A 185 -10.36 -15.67 -14.06
CA ASP A 185 -9.47 -15.96 -15.19
C ASP A 185 -9.09 -14.67 -15.92
N TRP A 186 -10.06 -13.79 -16.19
CA TRP A 186 -9.78 -12.51 -16.82
C TRP A 186 -8.85 -11.62 -15.98
N ILE A 187 -9.06 -11.53 -14.66
CA ILE A 187 -8.16 -10.77 -13.77
C ILE A 187 -6.77 -11.40 -13.73
N SER A 188 -6.69 -12.74 -13.69
CA SER A 188 -5.44 -13.49 -13.73
C SER A 188 -4.64 -13.20 -15.00
N ASP A 189 -5.28 -13.20 -16.17
CA ASP A 189 -4.65 -12.91 -17.46
C ASP A 189 -4.09 -11.48 -17.49
N ARG A 190 -4.90 -10.50 -17.03
CA ARG A 190 -4.48 -9.11 -16.90
C ARG A 190 -3.24 -8.97 -16.01
N CYS A 191 -3.25 -9.58 -14.82
CA CYS A 191 -2.12 -9.56 -13.89
C CYS A 191 -0.88 -10.27 -14.44
N SER A 192 -1.07 -11.39 -15.14
CA SER A 192 0.01 -12.19 -15.74
C SER A 192 0.70 -11.48 -16.90
N SER A 193 0.03 -10.53 -17.54
CA SER A 193 0.62 -9.72 -18.62
C SER A 193 1.53 -8.59 -18.11
N ILE A 194 1.42 -8.21 -16.84
CA ILE A 194 2.13 -7.05 -16.29
C ILE A 194 3.64 -7.26 -16.42
N ARG A 195 4.32 -6.28 -17.05
CA ARG A 195 5.75 -6.33 -17.34
C ARG A 195 6.18 -7.65 -17.99
N HIS A 196 5.42 -8.10 -18.98
CA HIS A 196 5.69 -9.33 -19.74
C HIS A 196 5.78 -10.59 -18.85
N GLY A 197 4.94 -10.66 -17.81
CA GLY A 197 4.93 -11.78 -16.86
C GLY A 197 6.05 -11.78 -15.85
N GLY A 198 6.83 -10.70 -15.76
CA GLY A 198 7.98 -10.58 -14.85
C GLY A 198 7.63 -10.16 -13.42
N THR A 199 6.40 -10.36 -12.94
CA THR A 199 5.96 -9.87 -11.62
C THR A 199 5.46 -11.01 -10.73
N LEU A 200 5.73 -10.90 -9.42
CA LEU A 200 5.28 -11.89 -8.46
C LEU A 200 3.74 -11.90 -8.36
N LEU A 201 3.09 -10.75 -8.45
CA LEU A 201 1.62 -10.66 -8.49
C LEU A 201 1.01 -11.55 -9.57
N GLY A 202 1.42 -11.38 -10.83
CA GLY A 202 0.89 -12.18 -11.94
C GLY A 202 1.16 -13.67 -11.74
N TYR A 203 2.37 -14.02 -11.29
CA TYR A 203 2.74 -15.40 -11.01
C TYR A 203 1.82 -16.07 -9.97
N LEU A 204 1.53 -15.36 -8.87
CA LEU A 204 0.69 -15.87 -7.78
C LEU A 204 -0.79 -15.90 -8.15
N MET A 205 -1.31 -14.87 -8.83
CA MET A 205 -2.72 -14.81 -9.23
C MET A 205 -3.10 -15.99 -10.11
N ALA A 206 -2.24 -16.34 -11.07
CA ALA A 206 -2.42 -17.51 -11.94
C ALA A 206 -2.34 -18.86 -11.21
N ARG A 207 -1.96 -18.87 -9.93
CA ARG A 207 -1.75 -20.08 -9.11
C ARG A 207 -2.52 -20.02 -7.78
N ALA A 208 -3.46 -19.08 -7.61
CA ALA A 208 -4.08 -18.79 -6.33
C ALA A 208 -4.63 -20.03 -5.60
N GLY A 209 -5.28 -20.95 -6.33
CA GLY A 209 -5.84 -22.19 -5.77
C GLY A 209 -4.81 -23.14 -5.14
N LYS A 210 -3.53 -23.06 -5.53
CA LYS A 210 -2.42 -23.89 -5.00
C LYS A 210 -1.66 -23.25 -3.84
N LEU A 211 -2.04 -22.02 -3.45
CA LEU A 211 -1.27 -21.18 -2.53
C LEU A 211 -2.00 -20.95 -1.19
N LYS A 212 -2.97 -21.80 -0.85
CA LYS A 212 -3.79 -21.65 0.38
C LYS A 212 -2.96 -21.75 1.66
N GLU A 213 -1.94 -22.62 1.66
CA GLU A 213 -1.05 -22.84 2.81
C GLU A 213 -0.02 -21.71 3.01
N HIS A 214 0.27 -20.93 1.95
CA HIS A 214 1.27 -19.84 2.00
C HIS A 214 0.62 -18.53 2.45
N ARG A 215 0.38 -18.42 3.76
CA ARG A 215 -0.31 -17.27 4.38
C ARG A 215 0.62 -16.09 4.64
N ASP A 216 1.89 -16.35 4.99
CA ASP A 216 2.89 -15.32 5.30
C ASP A 216 3.79 -15.03 4.11
N LEU A 217 4.25 -13.79 3.97
CA LEU A 217 5.11 -13.39 2.85
C LEU A 217 6.40 -14.23 2.77
N GLY A 218 7.01 -14.53 3.92
CA GLY A 218 8.22 -15.34 4.01
C GLY A 218 8.04 -16.75 3.45
N SER A 219 6.85 -17.35 3.62
CA SER A 219 6.55 -18.69 3.10
C SER A 219 6.56 -18.76 1.56
N LEU A 220 6.49 -17.63 0.86
CA LEU A 220 6.60 -17.61 -0.60
C LEU A 220 8.00 -17.96 -1.09
N ALA A 221 9.02 -17.83 -0.24
CA ALA A 221 10.39 -18.19 -0.61
C ALA A 221 10.59 -19.71 -0.78
N GLU A 222 9.64 -20.52 -0.29
CA GLU A 222 9.65 -21.99 -0.39
C GLU A 222 8.99 -22.49 -1.69
N ILE A 223 8.33 -21.60 -2.43
CA ILE A 223 7.68 -21.94 -3.70
C ILE A 223 8.75 -21.93 -4.80
N ASP A 224 8.59 -22.82 -5.79
CA ASP A 224 9.38 -22.79 -7.02
C ASP A 224 9.05 -21.53 -7.84
N LEU A 225 9.83 -20.46 -7.63
CA LEU A 225 9.70 -19.18 -8.32
C LEU A 225 10.75 -19.07 -9.44
N PRO A 226 10.41 -18.39 -10.55
CA PRO A 226 11.42 -17.99 -11.53
C PRO A 226 12.59 -17.24 -10.86
N PRO A 227 13.85 -17.49 -11.27
CA PRO A 227 15.02 -16.96 -10.56
C PRO A 227 15.01 -15.43 -10.35
N SER A 228 14.49 -14.68 -11.32
CA SER A 228 14.36 -13.23 -11.22
C SER A 228 13.37 -12.79 -10.15
N MET A 229 12.25 -13.50 -9.99
CA MET A 229 11.24 -13.22 -8.97
C MET A 229 11.76 -13.62 -7.58
N GLN A 230 12.38 -14.80 -7.49
CA GLN A 230 13.02 -15.26 -6.25
C GLN A 230 14.05 -14.26 -5.75
N GLN A 231 14.89 -13.72 -6.65
CA GLN A 231 15.88 -12.72 -6.30
C GLN A 231 15.24 -11.46 -5.70
N VAL A 232 14.21 -10.90 -6.35
CA VAL A 232 13.53 -9.70 -5.82
C VAL A 232 12.89 -9.99 -4.47
N LEU A 233 12.22 -11.13 -4.32
CA LEU A 233 11.59 -11.55 -3.06
C LEU A 233 12.62 -11.71 -1.95
N ASN A 234 13.72 -12.40 -2.19
CA ASN A 234 14.78 -12.61 -1.19
C ASN A 234 15.37 -11.29 -0.68
N HIS A 235 15.65 -10.34 -1.59
CA HIS A 235 16.14 -9.02 -1.19
C HIS A 235 15.09 -8.20 -0.44
N ALA A 236 13.81 -8.29 -0.82
CA ALA A 236 12.73 -7.65 -0.08
C ALA A 236 12.59 -8.25 1.33
N LEU A 237 12.63 -9.57 1.47
CA LEU A 237 12.59 -10.24 2.77
C LEU A 237 13.81 -9.87 3.63
N ALA A 238 15.01 -9.88 3.05
CA ALA A 238 16.23 -9.47 3.74
C ALA A 238 16.15 -8.01 4.21
N PHE A 239 15.64 -7.10 3.37
CA PHE A 239 15.45 -5.70 3.76
C PHE A 239 14.44 -5.56 4.91
N ALA A 240 13.31 -6.26 4.81
CA ALA A 240 12.27 -6.23 5.84
C ALA A 240 12.80 -6.76 7.18
N GLU A 241 13.52 -7.89 7.19
CA GLU A 241 14.10 -8.46 8.41
C GLU A 241 15.21 -7.57 9.00
N THR A 242 16.10 -7.04 8.15
CA THR A 242 17.19 -6.14 8.57
C THR A 242 16.63 -4.90 9.25
N MET A 243 15.63 -4.25 8.64
CA MET A 243 15.07 -2.99 9.15
C MET A 243 14.01 -3.19 10.25
N HIS A 244 13.48 -4.40 10.43
CA HIS A 244 12.60 -4.73 11.54
C HIS A 244 13.30 -4.52 12.89
N GLY A 245 14.58 -4.91 13.02
CA GLY A 245 15.36 -4.65 14.22
C GLY A 245 15.47 -3.16 14.57
N ALA A 246 15.63 -2.28 13.57
CA ALA A 246 15.68 -0.83 13.76
C ALA A 246 14.34 -0.28 14.25
N ALA A 247 13.23 -0.79 13.68
CA ALA A 247 11.88 -0.43 14.10
C ALA A 247 11.58 -0.89 15.53
N LEU A 248 11.99 -2.10 15.90
CA LEU A 248 11.84 -2.64 17.26
C LEU A 248 12.63 -1.83 18.27
N LEU A 249 13.89 -1.48 17.98
CA LEU A 249 14.70 -0.60 18.84
C LEU A 249 14.04 0.78 19.00
N TYR A 250 13.54 1.36 17.91
CA TYR A 250 12.84 2.63 17.98
C TYR A 250 11.61 2.57 18.90
N ASN A 251 10.82 1.50 18.82
CA ASN A 251 9.66 1.32 19.70
C ASN A 251 10.05 1.07 21.15
N LEU A 252 11.13 0.33 21.41
CA LEU A 252 11.70 0.18 22.75
C LEU A 252 12.10 1.55 23.34
N MET A 253 12.81 2.38 22.56
CA MET A 253 13.21 3.72 22.99
C MET A 253 11.99 4.63 23.27
N LEU A 254 10.93 4.54 22.46
CA LEU A 254 9.69 5.27 22.73
C LEU A 254 8.97 4.75 23.99
N ALA A 255 8.97 3.44 24.22
CA ALA A 255 8.37 2.84 25.40
C ALA A 255 9.11 3.26 26.68
N GLU A 256 10.44 3.19 26.69
CA GLU A 256 11.27 3.70 27.79
C GLU A 256 11.01 5.18 28.10
N HIS A 257 10.70 5.98 27.07
CA HIS A 257 10.50 7.42 27.21
C HIS A 257 9.07 7.82 27.59
N PHE A 258 8.04 7.09 27.12
CA PHE A 258 6.63 7.48 27.27
C PHE A 258 5.74 6.48 28.03
N SER A 259 6.13 5.21 28.12
CA SER A 259 5.26 4.15 28.67
C SER A 259 6.08 2.94 29.16
N HIS A 260 6.46 2.96 30.44
CA HIS A 260 7.21 1.87 31.06
C HIS A 260 6.48 0.51 30.98
N ASP A 261 5.14 0.50 31.01
CA ASP A 261 4.36 -0.74 30.91
C ASP A 261 4.55 -1.47 29.56
N ALA A 262 4.88 -0.73 28.49
CA ALA A 262 5.13 -1.30 27.17
C ALA A 262 6.59 -1.71 26.94
N GLN A 263 7.51 -1.33 27.85
CA GLN A 263 8.95 -1.50 27.67
C GLN A 263 9.36 -2.98 27.54
N GLU A 264 8.89 -3.83 28.44
CA GLU A 264 9.26 -5.25 28.45
C GLU A 264 8.76 -5.98 27.20
N VAL A 265 7.59 -5.58 26.68
CA VAL A 265 7.04 -6.13 25.43
C VAL A 265 8.00 -5.87 24.27
N HIS A 266 8.40 -4.60 24.06
CA HIS A 266 9.29 -4.23 22.97
C HIS A 266 10.71 -4.77 23.15
N ALA A 267 11.21 -4.84 24.39
CA ALA A 267 12.51 -5.44 24.68
C ALA A 267 12.52 -6.95 24.35
N ASN A 268 11.43 -7.66 24.67
CA ASN A 268 11.29 -9.07 24.34
C ASN A 268 11.19 -9.31 22.83
N GLU A 269 10.46 -8.48 22.09
CA GLU A 269 10.39 -8.59 20.63
C GLU A 269 11.75 -8.34 19.96
N LEU A 270 12.52 -7.36 20.42
CA LEU A 270 13.88 -7.12 19.93
C LEU A 270 14.83 -8.29 20.25
N ARG A 271 14.74 -8.88 21.46
CA ARG A 271 15.50 -10.07 21.84
C ARG A 271 15.15 -11.27 20.95
N LYS A 272 13.86 -11.52 20.69
CA LYS A 272 13.41 -12.59 19.79
C LYS A 272 13.95 -12.39 18.38
N TRP A 273 13.88 -11.17 17.85
CA TRP A 273 14.44 -10.84 16.54
C TRP A 273 15.95 -11.12 16.47
N ARG A 274 16.71 -10.73 17.50
CA ARG A 274 18.16 -10.99 17.58
C ARG A 274 18.50 -12.48 17.62
N GLN A 275 17.64 -13.31 18.21
CA GLN A 275 17.86 -14.75 18.34
C GLN A 275 17.54 -15.54 17.06
N ARG A 276 16.86 -14.93 16.07
CA ARG A 276 16.61 -15.59 14.79
C ARG A 276 17.93 -15.76 14.04
N GLU A 277 18.10 -16.89 13.35
CA GLU A 277 19.26 -17.11 12.48
C GLU A 277 19.28 -16.04 11.38
N GLN A 278 20.20 -15.09 11.51
CA GLN A 278 20.41 -14.06 10.49
C GLN A 278 21.22 -14.68 9.35
N PHE A 279 20.54 -15.36 8.42
CA PHE A 279 21.15 -15.88 7.21
C PHE A 279 21.79 -14.74 6.40
N GLY A 280 23.11 -14.81 6.21
CA GLY A 280 23.86 -13.93 5.32
C GLY A 280 23.66 -12.44 5.62
N LEU A 281 24.33 -11.93 6.66
CA LEU A 281 24.30 -10.51 7.00
C LEU A 281 24.58 -9.67 5.75
N PRO A 282 23.69 -8.73 5.38
CA PRO A 282 23.96 -7.83 4.27
C PRO A 282 25.21 -7.01 4.58
N THR A 283 26.07 -6.86 3.57
CA THR A 283 27.34 -6.12 3.72
C THR A 283 27.18 -4.63 3.50
N SER A 284 26.13 -4.21 2.80
CA SER A 284 25.82 -2.81 2.56
C SER A 284 24.34 -2.61 2.20
N ALA A 285 23.87 -1.37 2.32
CA ALA A 285 22.57 -0.94 1.85
C ALA A 285 22.39 -1.21 0.36
N ARG A 286 23.42 -0.97 -0.46
CA ARG A 286 23.36 -1.17 -1.91
C ARG A 286 23.20 -2.63 -2.29
N ASP A 287 23.88 -3.53 -1.60
CA ASP A 287 23.72 -4.97 -1.79
C ASP A 287 22.32 -5.39 -1.36
N LEU A 288 21.87 -4.92 -0.19
CA LEU A 288 20.55 -5.22 0.35
C LEU A 288 19.42 -4.86 -0.61
N ILE A 289 19.51 -3.72 -1.30
CA ILE A 289 18.49 -3.25 -2.25
C ILE A 289 18.88 -3.39 -3.73
N ALA A 290 19.83 -4.28 -4.05
CA ALA A 290 20.39 -4.38 -5.41
C ALA A 290 19.34 -4.57 -6.53
N PRO A 291 18.32 -5.46 -6.39
CA PRO A 291 17.28 -5.58 -7.42
C PRO A 291 16.47 -4.30 -7.61
N LEU A 292 16.24 -3.54 -6.53
CA LEU A 292 15.52 -2.28 -6.57
C LEU A 292 16.35 -1.17 -7.21
N LEU A 293 17.68 -1.16 -7.03
CA LEU A 293 18.56 -0.25 -7.77
C LEU A 293 18.56 -0.56 -9.28
N LYS A 294 18.59 -1.85 -9.63
CA LYS A 294 18.59 -2.30 -11.02
C LYS A 294 17.26 -2.02 -11.73
N GLN A 295 16.14 -2.27 -11.06
CA GLN A 295 14.79 -2.18 -11.63
C GLN A 295 14.06 -0.88 -11.25
N GLY A 296 14.71 0.00 -10.48
CA GLY A 296 14.13 1.24 -9.97
C GLY A 296 13.44 2.12 -11.00
N PRO A 297 13.98 2.30 -12.23
CA PRO A 297 13.31 3.05 -13.29
C PRO A 297 11.92 2.54 -13.65
N LEU A 298 11.63 1.23 -13.49
CA LEU A 298 10.33 0.64 -13.76
C LEU A 298 9.25 1.05 -12.75
N VAL A 299 9.67 1.54 -11.58
CA VAL A 299 8.82 1.90 -10.43
C VAL A 299 9.05 3.35 -9.98
N GLY A 300 9.78 4.14 -10.76
CA GLY A 300 10.12 5.53 -10.38
C GLY A 300 10.98 5.64 -9.12
N PHE A 301 11.67 4.58 -8.72
CA PHE A 301 12.49 4.59 -7.50
C PHE A 301 13.80 5.34 -7.72
N ASN A 302 14.11 6.24 -6.79
CA ASN A 302 15.38 6.95 -6.72
C ASN A 302 15.95 6.91 -5.30
N PRO A 303 17.11 6.29 -5.06
CA PRO A 303 17.65 6.12 -3.71
C PRO A 303 18.11 7.45 -3.11
N LYS A 304 17.65 7.74 -1.89
CA LYS A 304 18.10 8.90 -1.13
C LYS A 304 19.38 8.55 -0.36
N GLN A 305 20.46 9.30 -0.58
CA GLN A 305 21.76 9.07 0.08
C GLN A 305 21.69 9.04 1.62
N PRO A 306 20.92 9.91 2.31
CA PRO A 306 20.76 9.80 3.76
C PRO A 306 20.11 8.48 4.19
N THR A 307 19.18 7.94 3.41
CA THR A 307 18.54 6.64 3.71
C THR A 307 19.53 5.49 3.52
N LEU A 308 20.35 5.52 2.47
CA LEU A 308 21.38 4.49 2.27
C LEU A 308 22.41 4.48 3.41
N ARG A 309 22.92 5.66 3.79
CA ARG A 309 23.84 5.78 4.94
C ARG A 309 23.22 5.29 6.24
N PHE A 310 21.95 5.58 6.49
CA PHE A 310 21.27 5.07 7.67
C PHE A 310 21.22 3.53 7.69
N ILE A 311 20.96 2.90 6.55
CA ILE A 311 20.95 1.43 6.43
C ILE A 311 22.37 0.87 6.63
N ASP A 312 23.39 1.46 6.01
CA ASP A 312 24.80 1.06 6.20
C ASP A 312 25.22 1.17 7.68
N ASP A 313 24.91 2.29 8.32
CA ASP A 313 25.21 2.51 9.74
C ASP A 313 24.45 1.52 10.62
N TRP A 314 23.20 1.18 10.28
CA TRP A 314 22.41 0.20 11.01
C TRP A 314 23.00 -1.20 10.90
N ILE A 315 23.39 -1.62 9.69
CA ILE A 315 24.10 -2.88 9.45
C ILE A 315 25.36 -2.98 10.32
N GLY A 316 26.10 -1.87 10.49
CA GLY A 316 27.30 -1.82 11.31
C GLY A 316 27.07 -2.00 12.82
N VAL A 317 25.86 -1.74 13.33
CA VAL A 317 25.56 -1.76 14.78
C VAL A 317 24.53 -2.81 15.19
N MET A 318 23.84 -3.45 14.23
CA MET A 318 22.73 -4.37 14.50
C MET A 318 23.14 -5.67 15.24
N GLY A 319 24.44 -5.96 15.34
CA GLY A 319 24.97 -7.06 16.17
C GLY A 319 24.82 -6.80 17.68
N GLU A 320 24.77 -5.53 18.08
CA GLU A 320 24.47 -5.06 19.44
C GLU A 320 23.30 -4.06 19.38
N PRO A 321 22.08 -4.52 19.07
CA PRO A 321 20.98 -3.64 18.69
C PRO A 321 20.51 -2.73 19.83
N GLU A 322 20.77 -3.07 21.09
CA GLU A 322 20.43 -2.23 22.25
C GLU A 322 21.59 -1.31 22.68
N GLY A 323 22.75 -1.43 22.04
CA GLY A 323 23.97 -0.72 22.41
C GLY A 323 23.88 0.80 22.23
N PRO A 324 24.78 1.57 22.87
CA PRO A 324 24.77 3.04 22.78
C PRO A 324 24.85 3.56 21.35
N ALA A 325 25.62 2.89 20.47
CA ALA A 325 25.76 3.27 19.07
C ALA A 325 24.45 3.13 18.30
N ALA A 326 23.74 2.01 18.48
CA ALA A 326 22.44 1.76 17.84
C ALA A 326 21.37 2.76 18.29
N ARG A 327 21.32 3.05 19.60
CA ARG A 327 20.39 4.06 20.16
C ARG A 327 20.67 5.48 19.68
N ALA A 328 21.95 5.86 19.58
CA ALA A 328 22.35 7.14 19.03
C ALA A 328 21.98 7.26 17.53
N LEU A 329 22.17 6.18 16.77
CA LEU A 329 21.79 6.11 15.37
C LEU A 329 20.29 6.33 15.15
N ILE A 330 19.43 5.63 15.90
CA ILE A 330 17.97 5.79 15.80
C ILE A 330 17.52 7.20 16.19
N THR A 331 18.07 7.75 17.27
CA THR A 331 17.79 9.14 17.69
C THR A 331 18.14 10.13 16.58
N ARG A 332 19.35 10.03 16.03
CA ARG A 332 19.81 10.89 14.91
C ARG A 332 18.89 10.74 13.70
N ARG A 333 18.53 9.50 13.33
CA ARG A 333 17.68 9.23 12.17
C ARG A 333 16.28 9.82 12.31
N GLU A 334 15.66 9.69 13.48
CA GLU A 334 14.34 10.28 13.72
C GLU A 334 14.39 11.81 13.54
N ILE A 335 15.42 12.44 14.11
CA ILE A 335 15.64 13.90 14.00
C ILE A 335 15.83 14.32 12.55
N GLU A 336 16.68 13.64 11.79
CA GLU A 336 16.91 13.92 10.37
C GLU A 336 15.64 13.79 9.54
N THR A 337 14.79 12.80 9.85
CA THR A 337 13.57 12.50 9.08
C THR A 337 12.41 13.43 9.44
N LYS A 338 12.27 13.77 10.73
CA LYS A 338 11.06 14.44 11.25
C LYS A 338 11.28 15.87 11.74
N GLY A 339 12.53 16.28 11.97
CA GLY A 339 12.88 17.61 12.45
C GLY A 339 12.23 17.91 13.80
N SER A 340 11.38 18.95 13.85
CA SER A 340 10.64 19.35 15.05
C SER A 340 9.61 18.31 15.51
N ARG A 341 9.23 17.35 14.66
CA ARG A 341 8.26 16.30 14.98
C ARG A 341 8.90 15.02 15.54
N ALA A 342 10.20 15.03 15.80
CA ALA A 342 10.91 13.88 16.39
C ALA A 342 10.42 13.66 17.82
N ARG A 343 9.82 12.49 18.08
CA ARG A 343 9.13 12.19 19.34
C ARG A 343 10.10 11.97 20.48
N LEU A 344 11.28 11.41 20.22
CA LEU A 344 12.30 11.23 21.26
C LEU A 344 12.81 12.56 21.85
N ARG A 345 12.44 13.72 21.26
CA ARG A 345 12.72 15.06 21.82
C ARG A 345 11.60 15.63 22.67
N PHE A 346 10.40 15.05 22.63
CA PHE A 346 9.27 15.59 23.38
C PHE A 346 9.43 15.32 24.86
N VAL A 347 8.90 16.23 25.68
CA VAL A 347 8.80 16.01 27.12
C VAL A 347 7.74 14.93 27.36
N PRO A 348 8.02 13.85 28.14
CA PRO A 348 7.08 12.74 28.33
C PRO A 348 5.69 13.15 28.82
N GLN A 349 5.59 14.25 29.57
CA GLN A 349 4.35 14.77 30.15
C GLN A 349 3.43 15.43 29.11
N ASP A 350 3.99 15.91 27.99
CA ASP A 350 3.28 16.69 26.96
C ASP A 350 2.84 15.84 25.76
N TYR A 351 3.20 14.55 25.75
CA TYR A 351 2.92 13.66 24.63
C TYR A 351 2.47 12.28 25.09
N ARG A 352 1.31 11.85 24.59
CA ARG A 352 0.79 10.50 24.81
C ARG A 352 1.09 9.61 23.61
N TRP A 353 1.92 8.61 23.84
CA TRP A 353 2.20 7.57 22.85
C TRP A 353 1.18 6.42 22.95
N ASN A 354 0.78 5.87 21.81
CA ASN A 354 -0.28 4.85 21.72
C ASN A 354 0.23 3.40 21.82
N GLY A 355 1.46 3.17 22.30
CA GLY A 355 2.03 1.85 22.58
C GLY A 355 2.74 1.14 21.42
N SER A 356 2.56 1.58 20.17
CA SER A 356 3.31 1.08 19.01
C SER A 356 3.41 2.13 17.90
N SER A 357 4.47 2.10 17.12
CA SER A 357 4.76 3.02 16.02
C SER A 357 5.58 2.34 14.93
N GLY A 358 4.88 1.75 13.96
CA GLY A 358 5.52 1.04 12.85
C GLY A 358 6.39 -0.12 13.31
N ALA A 359 6.06 -0.76 14.44
CA ALA A 359 6.82 -1.89 14.99
C ALA A 359 6.69 -3.16 14.15
N GLY A 360 5.63 -3.27 13.33
CA GLY A 360 5.42 -4.41 12.46
C GLY A 360 6.47 -4.50 11.37
N GLN A 361 6.91 -5.73 11.08
CA GLN A 361 7.78 -6.01 9.95
C GLN A 361 7.08 -5.64 8.64
N ILE A 362 7.81 -5.00 7.72
CA ILE A 362 7.33 -4.61 6.40
C ILE A 362 6.81 -5.85 5.62
N GLN A 363 5.55 -5.81 5.20
CA GLN A 363 4.91 -6.87 4.42
C GLN A 363 4.66 -6.52 2.94
N TYR A 364 5.08 -5.33 2.47
CA TYR A 364 4.95 -4.92 1.06
C TYR A 364 3.53 -5.05 0.48
N ARG A 365 2.48 -4.74 1.27
CA ARG A 365 1.07 -4.89 0.87
C ARG A 365 0.60 -6.34 0.72
N TRP A 366 1.36 -7.31 1.22
CA TRP A 366 1.02 -8.73 1.16
C TRP A 366 -0.37 -9.06 1.69
N GLY A 367 -0.82 -8.40 2.77
CA GLY A 367 -2.18 -8.63 3.30
C GLY A 367 -3.29 -8.36 2.27
N VAL A 368 -3.12 -7.38 1.38
CA VAL A 368 -4.06 -7.09 0.29
C VAL A 368 -3.97 -8.17 -0.79
N VAL A 369 -2.75 -8.51 -1.21
CA VAL A 369 -2.51 -9.55 -2.23
C VAL A 369 -3.03 -10.90 -1.76
N ARG A 370 -2.80 -11.26 -0.50
CA ARG A 370 -3.31 -12.46 0.13
C ARG A 370 -4.83 -12.54 0.03
N ARG A 371 -5.52 -11.44 0.35
CA ARG A 371 -6.97 -11.37 0.22
C ARG A 371 -7.43 -11.50 -1.23
N TYR A 372 -6.72 -10.92 -2.19
CA TYR A 372 -7.03 -11.11 -3.61
C TYR A 372 -6.87 -12.56 -4.04
N LEU A 373 -5.83 -13.23 -3.59
CA LEU A 373 -5.63 -14.64 -3.86
C LEU A 373 -6.69 -15.52 -3.17
N ASP A 374 -7.21 -15.10 -2.01
CA ASP A 374 -8.34 -15.77 -1.36
C ASP A 374 -9.65 -15.55 -2.15
N ASP A 375 -9.92 -14.33 -2.64
CA ASP A 375 -11.04 -14.02 -3.56
C ASP A 375 -10.95 -14.87 -4.85
N MET A 376 -9.74 -15.02 -5.42
CA MET A 376 -9.47 -15.85 -6.61
C MET A 376 -9.67 -17.34 -6.34
N ALA A 377 -9.16 -17.84 -5.21
CA ALA A 377 -9.23 -19.25 -4.85
C ALA A 377 -10.63 -19.71 -4.41
N ALA A 378 -11.53 -18.77 -4.11
CA ALA A 378 -12.95 -19.03 -3.86
C ALA A 378 -13.77 -19.09 -5.16
N ALA A 379 -13.23 -18.57 -6.27
CA ALA A 379 -13.87 -18.56 -7.58
C ALA A 379 -13.52 -19.78 -8.44
N ALA A 380 -12.39 -20.44 -8.13
CA ALA A 380 -11.93 -21.69 -8.74
C ALA A 380 -12.52 -22.91 -8.02
#